data_AF-V2VT64-F1
#
_entry.id   AF-V2VT64-F1
#
_cell.length_a   1.000
_cell.length_b   1.000
_cell.length_c   1.000
_cell.angle_alpha   90.00
_cell.angle_beta   90.00
_cell.angle_gamma   90.00
#
_symmetry.space_group_name_H-M   'P 1'
#
loop_
_entity.id
_entity.type
_entity.pdbx_description
1 polymer ?
#
loop_
_entity_poly.entity_id
_entity_poly.type
_entity_poly.pdbx_seq_one_letter_code
_entity_poly.pdbx_strand_id
1 'polypeptide(L)' 'MSKNKLIPPFNEPMYLNNQMTPAWRNFFEEVAKVVNQLNG' A
#
# COMPACT_ATOMS: atom_id res chain seq x y z
N MET A 1 -14.00 -10.26 -12.53
CA MET A 1 -13.40 -9.98 -11.21
C MET A 1 -12.79 -8.59 -11.27
N SER A 2 -13.24 -7.68 -10.42
CA SER A 2 -12.60 -6.37 -10.26
C SER A 2 -11.15 -6.61 -9.89
N LYS A 3 -10.20 -6.27 -10.78
CA LYS A 3 -8.80 -6.11 -10.38
C LYS A 3 -8.82 -4.96 -9.39
N ASN A 4 -8.83 -5.26 -8.08
CA ASN A 4 -8.72 -4.27 -7.03
C ASN A 4 -7.48 -3.44 -7.35
N LYS A 5 -7.71 -2.25 -7.91
CA LYS A 5 -6.62 -1.34 -8.22
C LYS A 5 -6.01 -1.00 -6.87
N LEU A 6 -4.70 -1.19 -6.74
CA LEU A 6 -3.95 -0.68 -5.60
C LEU A 6 -4.03 0.85 -5.69
N ILE A 7 -4.99 1.43 -4.97
CA ILE A 7 -5.20 2.87 -4.91
C ILE A 7 -4.44 3.39 -3.68
N PRO A 8 -3.48 4.30 -3.85
CA PRO A 8 -2.81 4.92 -2.72
C PRO A 8 -3.80 5.69 -1.84
N PRO A 9 -3.61 5.71 -0.51
CA PRO A 9 -4.45 6.47 0.41
C PRO A 9 -4.10 7.96 0.38
N PHE A 10 -4.36 8.64 -0.75
CA PHE A 10 -4.03 10.05 -0.98
C PHE A 10 -4.74 11.03 -0.03
N ASN A 11 -5.82 10.59 0.60
CA ASN A 11 -6.58 11.34 1.60
C ASN A 11 -5.91 11.33 2.99
N GLU A 12 -4.86 10.54 3.19
CA GLU A 12 -4.15 10.41 4.47
C GLU A 12 -2.67 10.78 4.33
N PRO A 13 -2.05 11.41 5.36
CA PRO A 13 -0.62 11.67 5.33
C PRO A 13 0.17 10.34 5.38
N MET A 14 1.27 10.27 4.64
CA MET A 14 2.15 9.09 4.64
C MET A 14 2.88 8.90 5.97
N TYR A 15 3.29 10.01 6.58
CA TYR A 15 3.94 10.02 7.88
C TYR A 15 3.19 10.95 8.83
N LEU A 16 3.08 10.53 10.08
CA LEU A 16 2.58 11.33 11.19
C LEU A 16 3.53 11.12 12.38
N ASN A 17 4.07 12.20 12.98
CA ASN A 17 5.04 12.12 14.09
C ASN A 17 6.23 11.19 13.80
N ASN A 18 6.82 11.30 12.60
CA ASN A 18 7.94 10.48 12.12
C ASN A 18 7.64 8.97 12.05
N GLN A 19 6.37 8.57 12.13
CA GLN A 19 5.94 7.19 11.93
C GLN A 19 5.09 7.09 10.68
N MET A 20 5.29 6.02 9.90
CA MET A 20 4.45 5.73 8.75
C MET A 20 3.03 5.40 9.23
N THR A 21 2.03 6.00 8.59
CA THR A 21 0.64 5.76 8.97
C THR A 21 0.18 4.35 8.59
N PRO A 22 -0.79 3.76 9.32
CA PRO A 22 -1.28 2.42 9.04
C PRO A 22 -1.81 2.25 7.62
N ALA A 23 -2.52 3.24 7.06
CA ALA A 23 -3.06 3.17 5.71
C ALA A 23 -1.96 3.00 4.64
N TRP A 24 -0.89 3.80 4.75
CA TRP A 24 0.24 3.71 3.84
C TRP A 24 1.06 2.43 4.04
N ARG A 25 1.22 1.96 5.28
CA ARG A 25 1.86 0.66 5.56
C ARG A 25 1.12 -0.48 4.87
N ASN A 26 -0.20 -0.56 5.07
CA ASN A 26 -1.03 -1.62 4.48
C ASN A 26 -0.95 -1.59 2.95
N PHE A 27 -1.00 -0.39 2.35
CA PHE A 27 -0.85 -0.23 0.91
C PHE A 27 0.50 -0.79 0.40
N PHE A 28 1.61 -0.46 1.05
CA PHE A 28 2.93 -0.98 0.64
C PHE A 28 3.05 -2.50 0.82
N GLU A 29 2.45 -3.06 1.86
CA GLU A 29 2.41 -4.52 2.05
C GLU A 29 1.63 -5.23 0.92
N GLU A 30 0.51 -4.66 0.47
CA GLU A 30 -0.23 -5.19 -0.68
C GLU A 30 0.56 -5.07 -1.98
N VAL A 31 1.22 -3.93 -2.22
CA VAL A 31 2.12 -3.75 -3.36
C VAL A 31 3.23 -4.80 -3.34
N ALA A 32 3.88 -5.01 -2.19
CA ALA A 32 4.95 -5.99 -2.05
C ALA A 32 4.47 -7.43 -2.35
N LYS A 33 3.27 -7.79 -1.89
CA LYS A 33 2.66 -9.10 -2.22
C LYS A 33 2.45 -9.26 -3.73
N VAL A 34 1.92 -8.24 -4.40
CA VAL A 34 1.70 -8.30 -5.86
C VAL A 34 3.02 -8.38 -6.62
N VAL A 35 4.02 -7.60 -6.22
CA VAL A 35 5.36 -7.65 -6.85
C VAL A 35 6.01 -9.02 -6.67
N ASN A 36 5.92 -9.62 -5.47
CA ASN A 36 6.44 -10.95 -5.22
C ASN A 36 5.72 -12.04 -6.03
N GLN A 37 4.42 -11.91 -6.26
CA GLN A 37 3.67 -12.81 -7.13
C GLN A 37 4.07 -12.70 -8.61
N LEU A 38 4.55 -11.53 -9.05
CA LEU A 38 5.00 -11.33 -10.44
C LEU A 38 6.43 -11.82 -10.68
N ASN A 39 7.27 -11.87 -9.64
CA ASN A 39 8.65 -12.32 -9.72
C ASN A 39 8.82 -13.81 -9.41
N GLY A 40 7.73 -14.52 -9.06
CA GLY A 40 7.69 -15.95 -8.77
C GLY A 40 7.35 -16.80 -9.98
#